data_AF-A0A8H5JSV3-F1
#
_entry.id   AF-A0A8H5JSV3-F1
#
_cell.length_a   1.000
_cell.length_b   1.000
_cell.length_c   1.000
_cell.angle_alpha   90.00
_cell.angle_beta   90.00
_cell.angle_gamma   90.00
#
_symmetry.space_group_name_H-M   'P 1'
#
loop_
_entity.id
_entity.type
_entity.pdbx_description
1 polymer ?
#
loop_
_entity_poly.entity_id
_entity_poly.type
_entity_poly.pdbx_seq_one_letter_code
_entity_poly.pdbx_strand_id
1 'polypeptide(L)'
;MPQSSINPLSHSPGVVAQFAIAGLSDTDQNPSQRIRDFPHRGISSNETFSIEAESDEDPETEGDDAARPKSKKPTSRKRGGHFDVLLQSIHYFLDRGEIAKASRAYGLILQLRPSGLPIDIRHHDLWAIGAEILMREGEETSQQDNGSHETQLEPTKRWGRAANMSKVKGYFDVLIQQHPYDYKTPKIISALDFWIALFSCEIYNTHTEHILALNRLESEIDEESRRESFGNDESITNDETDSVEVRKLYKKDELRSQALSIMKDITKRMDVLMQNMPYSRNQHYLRLHAMASFYIADLVIPISPVSQYQAEEVQKSRLMEQQSARNHLERIITYGGELDKAAWKALNPSGDVEGDTSIPLYSSLPIRGL
;
A
#
# COMPACT_ATOMS: atom_id res chain seq x y z
N MET A 1 24.12 56.30 -31.03
CA MET A 1 24.21 54.82 -30.94
C MET A 1 23.12 54.24 -31.84
N PRO A 2 23.45 53.36 -32.79
CA PRO A 2 22.45 52.81 -33.70
C PRO A 2 21.45 51.95 -32.92
N GLN A 3 20.16 52.06 -33.24
CA GLN A 3 19.04 51.38 -32.57
C GLN A 3 18.99 49.86 -32.83
N SER A 4 20.04 49.27 -33.40
CA SER A 4 20.12 47.87 -33.81
C SER A 4 20.80 46.94 -32.78
N SER A 5 21.12 47.42 -31.58
CA SER A 5 21.89 46.64 -30.58
C SER A 5 21.07 46.13 -29.38
N ILE A 6 19.74 46.31 -29.38
CA ILE A 6 18.88 45.83 -28.28
C ILE A 6 18.18 44.56 -28.76
N ASN A 7 18.57 43.41 -28.21
CA ASN A 7 17.92 42.13 -28.49
C ASN A 7 16.46 42.20 -27.98
N PRO A 8 15.44 42.00 -28.85
CA PRO A 8 14.03 42.06 -28.46
C PRO A 8 13.62 40.92 -27.51
N LEU A 9 14.36 39.81 -27.51
CA LEU A 9 14.14 38.63 -26.68
C LEU A 9 15.28 38.54 -25.67
N SER A 10 15.24 39.37 -24.63
CA SER A 10 16.25 39.36 -23.57
C SER A 10 16.21 38.02 -22.80
N HIS A 11 17.07 37.07 -23.20
CA HIS A 11 17.22 35.78 -22.54
C HIS A 11 18.14 35.87 -21.32
N SER A 12 17.90 35.01 -20.32
CA SER A 12 18.79 34.93 -19.16
C SER A 12 20.13 34.29 -19.56
N PRO A 13 21.24 34.58 -18.84
CA PRO A 13 22.56 34.05 -19.19
C PRO A 13 22.63 32.52 -19.29
N GLY A 14 21.82 31.81 -18.49
CA GLY A 14 21.73 30.36 -18.55
C GLY A 14 21.04 29.83 -19.81
N VAL A 15 20.03 30.55 -20.32
CA VAL A 15 19.34 30.19 -21.57
C VAL A 15 20.22 30.49 -22.79
N VAL A 16 20.96 31.60 -22.76
CA VAL A 16 21.94 31.95 -23.80
C VAL A 16 23.03 30.86 -23.91
N ALA A 17 23.54 30.37 -22.79
CA ALA A 17 24.51 29.26 -22.79
C ALA A 17 23.92 27.96 -23.38
N GLN A 18 22.65 27.66 -23.10
CA GLN A 18 21.96 26.50 -23.67
C GLN A 18 21.73 26.64 -25.18
N PHE A 19 21.38 27.84 -25.66
CA PHE A 19 21.23 28.12 -27.09
C PHE A 19 22.55 27.98 -27.83
N ALA A 20 23.64 28.49 -27.26
CA ALA A 20 24.98 28.32 -27.83
C ALA A 20 25.37 26.83 -27.97
N ILE A 21 25.06 25.99 -26.97
CA ILE A 21 25.28 24.54 -27.02
C ILE A 21 24.40 23.87 -28.10
N ALA A 22 23.17 24.35 -28.27
CA ALA A 22 22.22 23.84 -29.25
C ALA A 22 22.42 24.41 -30.68
N GLY A 23 23.40 25.29 -30.89
CA GLY A 23 23.65 25.96 -32.17
C GLY A 23 22.62 27.02 -32.56
N LEU A 24 21.84 27.52 -31.60
CA LEU A 24 20.84 28.58 -31.75
C LEU A 24 21.45 29.95 -31.45
N SER A 25 20.94 30.99 -32.10
CA SER A 25 21.37 32.36 -31.86
C SER A 25 20.64 32.99 -30.66
N ASP A 26 21.25 34.01 -30.06
CA ASP A 26 20.66 34.75 -28.93
C ASP A 26 19.34 35.45 -29.28
N THR A 27 19.00 35.56 -30.57
CA THR A 27 17.75 36.14 -31.06
C THR A 27 16.67 35.11 -31.38
N ASP A 28 16.98 33.81 -31.28
CA ASP A 28 16.03 32.74 -31.59
C ASP A 28 15.06 32.45 -30.45
N GLN A 29 13.81 32.12 -30.78
CA GLN A 29 12.81 31.75 -29.78
C GLN A 29 13.07 30.35 -29.22
N ASN A 30 12.74 30.14 -27.95
CA ASN A 30 12.94 28.84 -27.32
C ASN A 30 12.04 27.77 -27.98
N PRO A 31 12.61 26.67 -28.51
CA PRO A 31 11.84 25.61 -29.18
C PRO A 31 10.80 24.94 -28.28
N SER A 32 10.99 24.97 -26.95
CA SER A 32 10.03 24.43 -25.97
C SER A 32 8.70 25.18 -25.93
N GLN A 33 8.63 26.40 -26.48
CA GLN A 33 7.38 27.17 -26.57
C GLN A 33 6.53 26.76 -27.78
N ARG A 34 7.17 26.25 -28.84
CA ARG A 34 6.50 25.83 -30.08
C ARG A 34 6.09 24.36 -30.06
N ILE A 35 6.86 23.51 -29.38
CA ILE A 35 6.66 22.06 -29.36
C ILE A 35 6.05 21.66 -28.02
N ARG A 36 4.81 21.16 -28.05
CA ARG A 36 4.01 20.82 -26.86
C ARG A 36 4.71 19.81 -25.94
N ASP A 37 5.33 18.80 -26.53
CA ASP A 37 5.98 17.67 -25.84
C ASP A 37 7.52 17.71 -26.00
N PHE A 38 8.11 18.90 -25.81
CA PHE A 38 9.56 19.05 -25.89
C PHE A 38 10.23 18.34 -24.72
N PRO A 39 11.19 17.42 -24.94
CA PRO A 39 11.88 16.74 -23.86
C PRO A 39 12.58 17.77 -22.97
N HIS A 40 12.28 17.71 -21.67
CA HIS A 40 12.72 18.68 -20.64
C HIS A 40 12.07 20.07 -20.68
N ARG A 41 10.85 20.20 -21.22
CA ARG A 41 10.04 21.41 -21.04
C ARG A 41 9.93 21.74 -19.54
N GLY A 42 10.41 22.92 -19.13
CA GLY A 42 10.26 23.40 -17.77
C GLY A 42 8.77 23.45 -17.40
N ILE A 43 8.40 22.85 -16.28
CA ILE A 43 7.02 22.74 -15.81
C ILE A 43 6.41 24.15 -15.78
N SER A 44 5.40 24.40 -16.61
CA SER A 44 4.74 25.70 -16.64
C SER A 44 4.04 25.92 -15.31
N SER A 45 4.38 27.01 -14.64
CA SER A 45 3.84 27.40 -13.33
C SER A 45 2.32 27.64 -13.30
N ASN A 46 1.62 27.46 -14.43
CA ASN A 46 0.18 27.66 -14.57
C ASN A 46 -0.62 26.35 -14.65
N GLU A 47 0.04 25.18 -14.71
CA GLU A 47 -0.62 23.89 -14.50
C GLU A 47 -0.26 23.39 -13.12
N THR A 48 -0.81 24.07 -12.12
CA THR A 48 -0.91 23.53 -10.77
C THR A 48 -1.86 22.34 -10.84
N PHE A 49 -1.34 21.13 -10.60
CA PHE A 49 -2.16 20.10 -9.97
C PHE A 49 -2.79 20.74 -8.74
N SER A 50 -4.13 20.82 -8.75
CA SER A 50 -4.93 21.33 -7.65
C SER A 50 -4.72 20.44 -6.42
N ILE A 51 -3.78 20.84 -5.57
CA ILE A 51 -3.85 20.50 -4.15
C ILE A 51 -4.53 21.73 -3.54
N GLU A 52 -5.82 21.57 -3.24
CA GLU A 52 -6.59 22.52 -2.44
C GLU A 52 -5.88 22.66 -1.09
N ALA A 53 -5.06 23.72 -0.96
CA ALA A 53 -4.66 24.20 0.34
C ALA A 53 -5.89 24.91 0.92
N GLU A 54 -6.62 24.23 1.79
CA GLU A 54 -7.67 24.87 2.60
C GLU A 54 -7.02 26.04 3.36
N SER A 55 -7.46 27.26 3.03
CA SER A 55 -7.13 28.45 3.77
C SER A 55 -8.03 28.53 4.99
N ASP A 56 -7.43 28.50 6.18
CA ASP A 56 -8.07 28.96 7.42
C ASP A 56 -8.54 30.41 7.22
N GLU A 57 -9.84 30.60 7.03
CA GLU A 57 -10.48 31.91 7.15
C GLU A 57 -10.83 32.13 8.64
N ASP A 58 -10.06 32.99 9.29
CA ASP A 58 -10.41 33.58 10.58
C ASP A 58 -11.69 34.44 10.43
N PRO A 59 -12.62 34.45 11.40
CA PRO A 59 -13.87 35.19 11.29
C PRO A 59 -13.61 36.71 11.37
N GLU A 60 -14.12 37.42 10.36
CA GLU A 60 -14.04 38.87 10.23
C GLU A 60 -14.62 39.59 11.46
N THR A 61 -13.83 40.52 12.00
CA THR A 61 -14.31 41.55 12.92
C THR A 61 -14.34 42.86 12.15
N GLU A 62 -15.51 43.48 12.01
CA GLU A 62 -15.70 44.76 11.32
C GLU A 62 -14.82 45.87 11.93
N GLY A 63 -14.11 46.62 11.06
CA GLY A 63 -13.28 47.74 11.50
C GLY A 63 -12.53 48.46 10.39
N ASP A 64 -13.21 49.41 9.76
CA ASP A 64 -12.74 50.68 9.19
C ASP A 64 -11.61 50.71 8.13
N ASP A 65 -12.03 51.04 6.91
CA ASP A 65 -11.22 51.31 5.71
C ASP A 65 -10.51 52.69 5.80
N ALA A 66 -9.24 52.73 6.21
CA ALA A 66 -8.30 53.80 5.82
C ALA A 66 -6.87 53.58 6.34
N ALA A 67 -6.02 52.90 5.54
CA ALA A 67 -4.60 53.24 5.34
C ALA A 67 -3.86 52.06 4.69
N ARG A 68 -3.68 52.12 3.37
CA ARG A 68 -2.86 51.16 2.62
C ARG A 68 -1.41 51.66 2.53
N PRO A 69 -0.40 50.94 3.03
CA PRO A 69 0.94 51.07 2.48
C PRO A 69 1.45 49.77 1.84
N LYS A 70 1.81 49.93 0.57
CA LYS A 70 3.02 49.43 -0.12
C LYS A 70 3.29 47.91 -0.13
N SER A 71 3.03 47.34 -1.31
CA SER A 71 3.83 46.30 -2.00
C SER A 71 4.58 45.31 -1.09
N LYS A 72 3.89 44.23 -0.69
CA LYS A 72 4.55 43.00 -0.26
C LYS A 72 5.33 42.44 -1.45
N LYS A 73 6.66 42.52 -1.37
CA LYS A 73 7.58 41.71 -2.17
C LYS A 73 7.13 40.25 -2.10
N PRO A 74 7.19 39.47 -3.18
CA PRO A 74 6.95 38.04 -3.10
C PRO A 74 8.04 37.47 -2.20
N THR A 75 7.72 37.18 -0.95
CA THR A 75 8.58 36.36 -0.11
C THR A 75 8.74 35.07 -0.89
N SER A 76 9.96 34.80 -1.34
CA SER A 76 10.32 33.48 -1.84
C SER A 76 9.77 32.47 -0.84
N ARG A 77 8.74 31.72 -1.24
CA ARG A 77 8.22 30.60 -0.46
C ARG A 77 9.44 29.80 -0.05
N LYS A 78 9.75 29.76 1.25
CA LYS A 78 10.79 28.87 1.78
C LYS A 78 10.31 27.48 1.41
N ARG A 79 10.83 26.97 0.28
CA ARG A 79 10.69 25.58 -0.14
C ARG A 79 11.09 24.73 1.05
N GLY A 80 10.15 23.91 1.53
CA GLY A 80 10.32 22.86 2.53
C GLY A 80 11.14 23.20 3.77
N GLY A 81 10.44 23.47 4.88
CA GLY A 81 11.05 23.61 6.19
C GLY A 81 11.75 22.33 6.67
N HIS A 82 12.28 22.37 7.89
CA HIS A 82 12.87 21.20 8.57
C HIS A 82 11.95 19.95 8.54
N PHE A 83 10.63 20.16 8.47
CA PHE A 83 9.63 19.10 8.30
C PHE A 83 9.85 18.28 7.02
N ASP A 84 9.88 18.91 5.84
CA ASP A 84 10.05 18.23 4.55
C ASP A 84 11.37 17.45 4.47
N VAL A 85 12.44 18.02 5.04
CA VAL A 85 13.76 17.36 5.10
C VAL A 85 13.69 16.09 5.96
N LEU A 86 13.02 16.14 7.12
CA LEU A 86 12.85 14.98 7.96
C LEU A 86 11.93 13.94 7.32
N LEU A 87 10.83 14.35 6.69
CA LEU A 87 9.90 13.46 6.01
C LEU A 87 10.60 12.71 4.87
N GLN A 88 11.36 13.42 4.04
CA GLN A 88 12.18 12.81 2.97
C GLN A 88 13.24 11.86 3.55
N SER A 89 13.85 12.22 4.68
CA SER A 89 14.83 11.37 5.37
C SER A 89 14.19 10.08 5.88
N ILE A 90 12.95 10.13 6.39
CA ILE A 90 12.23 8.93 6.83
C ILE A 90 12.00 7.97 5.67
N HIS A 91 11.47 8.46 4.54
CA HIS A 91 11.30 7.61 3.36
C HIS A 91 12.62 6.98 2.91
N TYR A 92 13.70 7.77 2.88
CA TYR A 92 15.03 7.29 2.56
C TYR A 92 15.52 6.20 3.53
N PHE A 93 15.33 6.37 4.84
CA PHE A 93 15.72 5.36 5.83
C PHE A 93 14.88 4.09 5.72
N LEU A 94 13.56 4.21 5.50
CA LEU A 94 12.68 3.07 5.28
C LEU A 94 13.07 2.27 4.04
N ASP A 95 13.42 2.94 2.94
CA ASP A 95 13.83 2.28 1.70
C ASP A 95 15.13 1.48 1.87
N ARG A 96 16.02 1.93 2.77
CA ARG A 96 17.28 1.23 3.11
C ARG A 96 17.13 0.19 4.22
N GLY A 97 15.96 0.10 4.86
CA GLY A 97 15.74 -0.78 6.01
C GLY A 97 16.34 -0.26 7.32
N GLU A 98 16.73 1.01 7.39
CA GLU A 98 17.25 1.66 8.60
C GLU A 98 16.10 2.14 9.51
N ILE A 99 15.33 1.19 10.05
CA ILE A 99 14.12 1.43 10.84
C ILE A 99 14.35 2.23 12.12
N ALA A 100 15.48 2.07 12.83
CA ALA A 100 15.76 2.84 14.04
C ALA A 100 16.10 4.30 13.73
N LYS A 101 16.67 4.59 12.56
CA LYS A 101 16.86 5.98 12.09
C LYS A 101 15.53 6.58 11.65
N ALA A 102 14.70 5.82 10.93
CA ALA A 102 13.35 6.22 10.56
C ALA A 102 12.49 6.55 11.79
N SER A 103 12.49 5.66 12.79
CA SER A 103 11.77 5.84 14.06
C SER A 103 12.20 7.11 14.82
N ARG A 104 13.50 7.37 14.90
CA ARG A 104 14.02 8.60 15.54
C ARG A 104 13.61 9.86 14.76
N ALA A 105 13.74 9.86 13.44
CA ALA A 105 13.33 10.98 12.61
C ALA A 105 11.81 11.23 12.70
N TYR A 106 11.01 10.17 12.76
CA TYR A 106 9.56 10.26 13.00
C TYR A 106 9.24 10.88 14.36
N GLY A 107 9.93 10.46 15.43
CA GLY A 107 9.79 11.07 16.75
C GLY A 107 10.14 12.57 16.76
N LEU A 108 11.16 12.98 16.01
CA LEU A 108 11.49 14.40 15.85
C LEU A 108 10.38 15.16 15.12
N ILE A 109 9.79 14.59 14.07
CA ILE A 109 8.64 15.20 13.39
C ILE A 109 7.50 15.43 14.38
N LEU A 110 7.11 14.44 15.18
CA LEU A 110 6.00 14.59 16.14
C LEU A 110 6.23 15.68 17.20
N GLN A 111 7.50 16.01 17.48
CA GLN A 111 7.89 17.06 18.42
C GLN A 111 7.92 18.45 17.78
N LEU A 112 7.97 18.56 16.44
CA LEU A 112 7.99 19.86 15.77
C LEU A 112 6.67 20.61 16.00
N ARG A 113 6.80 21.94 16.05
CA ARG A 113 5.72 22.91 16.21
C ARG A 113 5.89 24.06 15.22
N PRO A 114 5.80 23.82 13.90
CA PRO A 114 6.14 24.80 12.86
C PRO A 114 5.29 26.09 12.93
N SER A 115 4.03 25.99 13.37
CA SER A 115 3.09 27.10 13.58
C SER A 115 2.68 27.26 15.05
N GLY A 116 3.43 26.66 15.99
CA GLY A 116 3.07 26.62 17.42
C GLY A 116 2.08 25.51 17.80
N LEU A 117 1.40 24.90 16.83
CA LEU A 117 0.51 23.75 17.02
C LEU A 117 1.26 22.42 16.81
N PRO A 118 0.82 21.32 17.49
CA PRO A 118 1.28 19.99 17.17
C PRO A 118 0.97 19.63 15.72
N ILE A 119 1.88 18.87 15.11
CA ILE A 119 1.63 18.30 13.78
C ILE A 119 0.54 17.25 13.91
N ASP A 120 -0.47 17.36 13.06
CA ASP A 120 -1.53 16.37 12.93
C ASP A 120 -1.00 15.16 12.14
N ILE A 121 -1.16 13.98 12.74
CA ILE A 121 -0.68 12.69 12.21
C ILE A 121 -1.49 12.27 10.98
N ARG A 122 -2.70 12.83 10.79
CA ARG A 122 -3.55 12.57 9.63
C ARG A 122 -2.97 13.11 8.33
N HIS A 123 -2.09 14.12 8.39
CA HIS A 123 -1.51 14.70 7.19
C HIS A 123 -0.20 14.02 6.81
N HIS A 124 0.17 14.14 5.53
CA HIS A 124 1.45 13.67 4.97
C HIS A 124 1.74 12.19 5.22
N ASP A 125 0.69 11.36 5.30
CA ASP A 125 0.77 9.92 5.54
C ASP A 125 1.55 9.55 6.81
N LEU A 126 1.66 10.46 7.78
CA LEU A 126 2.40 10.22 9.02
C LEU A 126 1.77 9.08 9.83
N TRP A 127 0.46 8.93 9.77
CA TRP A 127 -0.25 7.81 10.35
C TRP A 127 0.23 6.47 9.75
N ALA A 128 0.40 6.46 8.44
CA ALA A 128 0.74 5.27 7.70
C ALA A 128 2.25 4.95 7.84
N ILE A 129 3.12 5.97 7.81
CA ILE A 129 4.55 5.86 8.12
C ILE A 129 4.75 5.30 9.54
N GLY A 130 3.96 5.77 10.51
CA GLY A 130 3.98 5.26 11.89
C GLY A 130 3.71 3.76 11.95
N ALA A 131 2.66 3.31 11.25
CA ALA A 131 2.35 1.88 11.13
C ALA A 131 3.46 1.08 10.42
N GLU A 132 4.07 1.62 9.36
CA GLU A 132 5.19 0.98 8.66
C GLU A 132 6.39 0.78 9.61
N ILE A 133 6.79 1.82 10.34
CA ILE A 133 7.91 1.75 11.29
C ILE A 133 7.64 0.70 12.36
N LEU A 134 6.42 0.63 12.90
CA LEU A 134 6.04 -0.38 13.90
C LEU A 134 6.08 -1.79 13.33
N MET A 135 5.56 -2.00 12.12
CA MET A 135 5.52 -3.31 11.48
C MET A 135 6.94 -3.85 11.20
N ARG A 136 7.86 -2.95 10.83
CA ARG A 136 9.25 -3.24 10.46
C ARG A 136 10.24 -3.16 11.63
N GLU A 137 9.75 -2.87 12.83
CA GLU A 137 10.60 -2.76 14.02
C GLU A 137 11.43 -4.04 14.23
N GLY A 138 12.75 -3.89 14.35
CA GLY A 138 13.70 -5.00 14.53
C GLY A 138 14.25 -5.64 13.24
N GLU A 139 13.93 -5.11 12.05
CA GLU A 139 14.55 -5.58 10.78
C GLU A 139 16.07 -5.34 10.72
N GLU A 140 16.57 -4.24 11.30
CA GLU A 140 18.00 -3.85 11.26
C GLU A 140 18.95 -4.90 11.88
N THR A 141 18.52 -5.55 12.97
CA THR A 141 19.37 -6.51 13.70
C THR A 141 19.62 -7.77 12.89
N SER A 142 18.69 -8.17 12.01
CA SER A 142 18.83 -9.39 11.21
C SER A 142 19.76 -9.24 10.01
N GLN A 143 20.04 -8.03 9.55
CA GLN A 143 20.95 -7.82 8.43
C GLN A 143 22.43 -7.86 8.86
N GLN A 144 22.74 -7.62 10.13
CA GLN A 144 24.12 -7.62 10.65
C GLN A 144 24.60 -9.03 11.06
N ASP A 145 23.69 -9.97 11.34
CA ASP A 145 24.04 -11.33 11.83
C ASP A 145 24.28 -12.36 10.72
N ASN A 146 24.01 -12.04 9.44
CA ASN A 146 24.16 -12.98 8.31
C ASN A 146 25.58 -13.00 7.69
N GLY A 147 26.62 -12.82 8.52
CA GLY A 147 28.03 -12.88 8.12
C GLY A 147 28.61 -14.29 7.98
N SER A 148 27.86 -15.36 8.24
CA SER A 148 28.34 -16.74 8.17
C SER A 148 27.57 -17.56 7.14
N HIS A 149 28.31 -18.06 6.15
CA HIS A 149 27.93 -18.98 5.08
C HIS A 149 26.92 -20.07 5.49
N GLU A 150 25.78 -20.17 4.78
CA GLU A 150 25.35 -21.36 3.99
C GLU A 150 23.89 -21.19 3.49
N THR A 151 23.69 -21.50 2.20
CA THR A 151 22.40 -21.71 1.49
C THR A 151 21.44 -20.52 1.41
N GLN A 152 21.63 -19.70 0.37
CA GLN A 152 20.73 -18.63 -0.07
C GLN A 152 19.40 -19.21 -0.60
N LEU A 153 18.43 -19.45 0.29
CA LEU A 153 17.04 -19.23 -0.06
C LEU A 153 16.81 -17.73 0.10
N GLU A 154 16.69 -17.01 -1.01
CA GLU A 154 16.33 -15.59 -1.05
C GLU A 154 15.24 -15.33 0.00
N PRO A 155 15.48 -14.51 1.04
CA PRO A 155 14.45 -14.22 2.02
C PRO A 155 13.36 -13.50 1.25
N THR A 156 12.28 -14.20 0.93
CA THR A 156 11.10 -13.65 0.26
C THR A 156 10.81 -12.32 0.92
N LYS A 157 10.89 -11.24 0.12
CA LYS A 157 10.87 -9.85 0.59
C LYS A 157 9.54 -9.55 1.28
N ARG A 158 9.47 -9.94 2.55
CA ARG A 158 8.32 -9.81 3.43
C ARG A 158 8.31 -8.40 4.00
N TRP A 159 7.14 -7.78 4.02
CA TRP A 159 6.94 -6.54 4.75
C TRP A 159 6.80 -6.82 6.26
N GLY A 160 7.83 -6.43 7.04
CA GLY A 160 7.81 -6.51 8.49
C GLY A 160 7.78 -7.91 9.09
N ARG A 161 7.43 -7.97 10.38
CA ARG A 161 7.37 -9.21 11.18
C ARG A 161 5.97 -9.45 11.72
N ALA A 162 5.49 -10.69 11.69
CA ALA A 162 4.15 -11.05 12.21
C ALA A 162 3.99 -10.69 13.70
N ALA A 163 5.07 -10.84 14.47
CA ALA A 163 5.07 -10.50 15.90
C ALA A 163 4.68 -9.04 16.18
N ASN A 164 4.97 -8.14 15.23
CA ASN A 164 4.68 -6.71 15.37
C ASN A 164 3.23 -6.35 15.00
N MET A 165 2.44 -7.28 14.46
CA MET A 165 1.06 -7.00 14.05
C MET A 165 0.18 -6.53 15.22
N SER A 166 0.43 -7.05 16.42
CA SER A 166 -0.26 -6.60 17.64
C SER A 166 -0.01 -5.11 17.97
N LYS A 167 1.21 -4.62 17.73
CA LYS A 167 1.57 -3.20 17.90
C LYS A 167 0.89 -2.33 16.86
N VAL A 168 0.88 -2.77 15.61
CA VAL A 168 0.20 -2.07 14.49
C VAL A 168 -1.30 -1.97 14.77
N LYS A 169 -1.91 -3.05 15.23
CA LYS A 169 -3.32 -3.05 15.64
C LYS A 169 -3.59 -2.05 16.78
N GLY A 170 -2.80 -2.11 17.85
CA GLY A 170 -2.94 -1.16 18.96
C GLY A 170 -2.75 0.30 18.53
N TYR A 171 -1.85 0.55 17.57
CA TYR A 171 -1.66 1.88 16.98
C TYR A 171 -2.89 2.37 16.22
N PHE A 172 -3.44 1.54 15.32
CA PHE A 172 -4.66 1.90 14.59
C PHE A 172 -5.88 2.01 15.50
N ASP A 173 -6.02 1.16 16.52
CA ASP A 173 -7.12 1.23 17.49
C ASP A 173 -7.14 2.60 18.20
N VAL A 174 -5.97 3.14 18.56
CA VAL A 174 -5.84 4.47 19.15
C VAL A 174 -6.26 5.55 18.14
N LEU A 175 -5.80 5.47 16.88
CA LEU A 175 -6.16 6.45 15.84
C LEU A 175 -7.66 6.43 15.52
N ILE A 176 -8.27 5.25 15.46
CA ILE A 176 -9.71 5.07 15.22
C ILE A 176 -10.53 5.72 16.33
N GLN A 177 -10.09 5.60 17.59
CA GLN A 177 -10.76 6.23 18.73
C GLN A 177 -10.58 7.75 18.75
N GLN A 178 -9.39 8.24 18.40
CA GLN A 178 -9.06 9.67 18.43
C GLN A 178 -9.67 10.46 17.27
N HIS A 179 -9.89 9.81 16.13
CA HIS A 179 -10.40 10.46 14.92
C HIS A 179 -11.61 9.70 14.34
N PRO A 180 -12.78 9.72 15.01
CA PRO A 180 -14.01 9.16 14.46
C PRO A 180 -14.38 9.82 13.12
N TYR A 181 -15.11 9.08 12.29
CA TYR A 181 -15.61 9.62 11.02
C TYR A 181 -16.65 10.73 11.28
N ASP A 182 -16.45 11.90 10.68
CA ASP A 182 -17.41 13.00 10.65
C ASP A 182 -18.01 13.13 9.25
N TYR A 183 -19.35 13.17 9.18
CA TYR A 183 -20.09 13.35 7.94
C TYR A 183 -19.93 14.74 7.32
N LYS A 184 -19.54 15.74 8.13
CA LYS A 184 -19.36 17.12 7.67
C LYS A 184 -18.09 17.33 6.86
N THR A 185 -17.05 16.53 7.13
CA THR A 185 -15.72 16.65 6.54
C THR A 185 -15.25 15.31 5.95
N PRO A 186 -15.95 14.76 4.94
CA PRO A 186 -15.70 13.41 4.43
C PRO A 186 -14.34 13.23 3.73
N LYS A 187 -13.67 14.33 3.36
CA LYS A 187 -12.35 14.31 2.70
C LYS A 187 -11.19 14.17 3.70
N ILE A 188 -11.43 14.39 4.99
CA ILE A 188 -10.38 14.33 6.00
C ILE A 188 -10.15 12.88 6.40
N ILE A 189 -8.88 12.49 6.50
CA ILE A 189 -8.48 11.16 6.97
C ILE A 189 -9.11 10.89 8.34
N SER A 190 -9.75 9.74 8.46
CA SER A 190 -10.57 9.41 9.63
C SER A 190 -10.50 7.93 9.96
N ALA A 191 -11.28 7.51 10.96
CA ALA A 191 -11.48 6.11 11.30
C ALA A 191 -11.76 5.22 10.08
N LEU A 192 -12.44 5.73 9.05
CA LEU A 192 -12.69 4.98 7.81
C LEU A 192 -11.39 4.49 7.15
N ASP A 193 -10.43 5.39 6.96
CA ASP A 193 -9.15 5.10 6.31
C ASP A 193 -8.27 4.22 7.19
N PHE A 194 -8.30 4.45 8.51
CA PHE A 194 -7.57 3.63 9.47
C PHE A 194 -8.09 2.20 9.53
N TRP A 195 -9.41 2.00 9.46
CA TRP A 195 -10.00 0.66 9.38
C TRP A 195 -9.60 -0.05 8.08
N ILE A 196 -9.68 0.63 6.94
CA ILE A 196 -9.26 0.07 5.65
C ILE A 196 -7.79 -0.37 5.74
N ALA A 197 -6.90 0.51 6.22
CA ALA A 197 -5.49 0.21 6.36
C ALA A 197 -5.21 -0.95 7.34
N LEU A 198 -5.89 -0.97 8.49
CA LEU A 198 -5.76 -2.05 9.47
C LEU A 198 -6.16 -3.40 8.88
N PHE A 199 -7.33 -3.48 8.23
CA PHE A 199 -7.78 -4.73 7.61
C PHE A 199 -6.85 -5.17 6.48
N SER A 200 -6.36 -4.23 5.67
CA SER A 200 -5.37 -4.55 4.64
C SER A 200 -4.09 -5.14 5.23
N CYS A 201 -3.60 -4.59 6.36
CA CYS A 201 -2.43 -5.13 7.07
C CYS A 201 -2.70 -6.54 7.61
N GLU A 202 -3.86 -6.78 8.22
CA GLU A 202 -4.25 -8.09 8.74
C GLU A 202 -4.38 -9.14 7.64
N ILE A 203 -5.04 -8.80 6.51
CA ILE A 203 -5.20 -9.68 5.35
C ILE A 203 -3.83 -10.01 4.74
N TYR A 204 -2.97 -8.99 4.55
CA TYR A 204 -1.60 -9.19 4.04
C TYR A 204 -0.78 -10.10 4.94
N ASN A 205 -0.81 -9.88 6.25
CA ASN A 205 -0.03 -10.69 7.17
C ASN A 205 -0.53 -12.14 7.19
N THR A 206 -1.84 -12.35 7.12
CA THR A 206 -2.44 -13.69 7.06
C THR A 206 -2.04 -14.41 5.77
N HIS A 207 -2.14 -13.74 4.63
CA HIS A 207 -1.72 -14.29 3.35
C HIS A 207 -0.22 -14.62 3.34
N THR A 208 0.62 -13.68 3.78
CA THR A 208 2.07 -13.85 3.75
C THR A 208 2.54 -14.95 4.72
N GLU A 209 1.99 -15.02 5.94
CA GLU A 209 2.31 -16.13 6.86
C GLU A 209 1.85 -17.47 6.29
N HIS A 210 0.69 -17.53 5.64
CA HIS A 210 0.22 -18.75 5.00
C HIS A 210 1.18 -19.21 3.90
N ILE A 211 1.58 -18.33 2.98
CA ILE A 211 2.53 -18.66 1.90
C ILE A 211 3.91 -19.05 2.46
N LEU A 212 4.41 -18.30 3.46
CA LEU A 212 5.69 -18.61 4.11
C LEU A 212 5.66 -19.95 4.83
N ALA A 213 4.57 -20.28 5.53
CA ALA A 213 4.40 -21.56 6.20
C ALA A 213 4.37 -22.71 5.20
N LEU A 214 3.70 -22.55 4.05
CA LEU A 214 3.72 -23.53 2.97
C LEU A 214 5.13 -23.74 2.40
N ASN A 215 5.88 -22.66 2.17
CA ASN A 215 7.26 -22.75 1.65
C ASN A 215 8.22 -23.41 2.65
N ARG A 216 8.08 -23.11 3.95
CA ARG A 216 8.84 -23.76 5.03
C ARG A 216 8.54 -25.25 5.07
N LEU A 217 7.26 -25.61 5.02
CA LEU A 217 6.84 -27.01 4.99
C LEU A 217 7.37 -27.76 3.77
N GLU A 218 7.36 -27.14 2.59
CA GLU A 218 7.93 -27.73 1.37
C GLU A 218 9.44 -27.98 1.53
N SER A 219 10.17 -27.01 2.08
CA SER A 219 11.62 -27.13 2.32
C SER A 219 11.97 -28.21 3.37
N GLU A 220 11.18 -28.31 4.44
CA GLU A 220 11.36 -29.36 5.47
C GLU A 220 11.21 -30.77 4.89
N ILE A 221 10.24 -30.94 3.98
CA ILE A 221 9.96 -32.23 3.34
C ILE A 221 11.04 -32.62 2.34
N ASP A 222 11.54 -31.66 1.55
CA ASP A 222 12.64 -31.90 0.63
C ASP A 222 13.91 -32.35 1.37
N GLU A 223 14.18 -31.77 2.54
CA GLU A 223 15.31 -32.16 3.39
C GLU A 223 15.12 -33.52 4.07
N GLU A 224 13.90 -33.87 4.51
CA GLU A 224 13.56 -35.20 5.03
C GLU A 224 13.77 -36.27 3.95
N SER A 225 13.27 -36.01 2.73
CA SER A 225 13.43 -36.90 1.57
C SER A 225 14.91 -37.12 1.19
N ARG A 226 15.73 -36.07 1.26
CA ARG A 226 17.18 -36.18 1.02
C ARG A 226 17.87 -37.05 2.08
N ARG A 227 17.51 -36.91 3.36
CA ARG A 227 18.11 -37.68 4.46
C ARG A 227 17.78 -39.16 4.37
N GLU A 228 16.55 -39.49 3.98
CA GLU A 228 16.11 -40.88 3.80
C GLU A 228 16.81 -41.57 2.63
N SER A 229 17.16 -40.82 1.57
CA SER A 229 17.84 -41.36 0.38
C SER A 229 19.29 -41.82 0.61
N PHE A 230 19.97 -41.38 1.68
CA PHE A 230 21.37 -41.77 1.96
C PHE A 230 21.49 -43.02 2.88
N GLY A 231 20.38 -43.62 3.29
CA GLY A 231 20.36 -44.63 4.35
C GLY A 231 19.83 -46.02 3.98
N ASN A 232 19.32 -46.27 2.76
CA ASN A 232 18.65 -47.54 2.48
C ASN A 232 19.18 -48.26 1.23
N ASP A 233 19.67 -49.49 1.46
CA ASP A 233 19.95 -50.54 0.48
C ASP A 233 18.62 -51.03 -0.12
N GLU A 234 18.62 -51.39 -1.41
CA GLU A 234 17.41 -51.57 -2.21
C GLU A 234 16.49 -52.69 -1.70
N SER A 235 15.40 -52.33 -1.00
CA SER A 235 14.10 -52.99 -1.12
C SER A 235 12.97 -52.10 -0.56
N ILE A 236 12.60 -51.03 -1.28
CA ILE A 236 11.53 -50.11 -0.83
C ILE A 236 10.20 -50.48 -1.49
N THR A 237 9.23 -50.76 -0.62
CA THR A 237 7.81 -50.97 -0.91
C THR A 237 7.13 -49.63 -1.24
N ASN A 238 6.27 -49.60 -2.25
CA ASN A 238 5.45 -48.44 -2.64
C ASN A 238 4.53 -47.86 -1.53
N ASP A 239 4.39 -48.55 -0.39
CA ASP A 239 3.46 -48.21 0.71
C ASP A 239 3.99 -47.07 1.61
N GLU A 240 5.31 -46.86 1.71
CA GLU A 240 5.90 -45.82 2.56
C GLU A 240 5.83 -44.42 1.92
N THR A 241 5.93 -44.33 0.60
CA THR A 241 5.82 -43.05 -0.14
C THR A 241 4.43 -42.44 -0.06
N ASP A 242 3.39 -43.29 -0.08
CA ASP A 242 2.00 -42.85 0.07
C ASP A 242 1.74 -42.26 1.48
N SER A 243 2.43 -42.77 2.51
CA SER A 243 2.32 -42.27 3.89
C SER A 243 2.88 -40.86 4.07
N VAL A 244 4.03 -40.58 3.44
CA VAL A 244 4.69 -39.26 3.51
C VAL A 244 3.89 -38.20 2.76
N GLU A 245 3.35 -38.54 1.58
CA GLU A 245 2.52 -37.62 0.79
C GLU A 245 1.21 -37.29 1.50
N VAL A 246 0.55 -38.29 2.09
CA VAL A 246 -0.66 -38.09 2.90
C VAL A 246 -0.37 -37.18 4.11
N ARG A 247 0.75 -37.39 4.81
CA ARG A 247 1.17 -36.52 5.93
C ARG A 247 1.41 -35.08 5.48
N LYS A 248 2.01 -34.88 4.31
CA LYS A 248 2.22 -33.55 3.69
C LYS A 248 0.90 -32.85 3.43
N LEU A 249 -0.07 -33.54 2.82
CA LEU A 249 -1.39 -32.98 2.53
C LEU A 249 -2.12 -32.57 3.81
N TYR A 250 -2.04 -33.37 4.87
CA TYR A 250 -2.63 -33.02 6.17
C TYR A 250 -2.03 -31.75 6.77
N LYS A 251 -0.69 -31.62 6.78
CA LYS A 251 -0.02 -30.42 7.28
C LYS A 251 -0.38 -29.17 6.45
N LYS A 252 -0.46 -29.31 5.12
CA LYS A 252 -0.91 -28.21 4.24
C LYS A 252 -2.35 -27.80 4.54
N ASP A 253 -3.23 -28.79 4.78
CA ASP A 253 -4.63 -28.54 5.09
C ASP A 253 -4.84 -27.89 6.47
N GLU A 254 -3.97 -28.21 7.44
CA GLU A 254 -3.94 -27.56 8.75
C GLU A 254 -3.60 -26.07 8.62
N LEU A 255 -2.53 -25.73 7.89
CA LEU A 255 -2.13 -24.35 7.64
C LEU A 255 -3.21 -23.56 6.90
N ARG A 256 -3.84 -24.17 5.89
CA ARG A 256 -5.00 -23.61 5.18
C ARG A 256 -6.15 -23.34 6.13
N SER A 257 -6.49 -24.30 6.99
CA SER A 257 -7.60 -24.18 7.94
C SER A 257 -7.36 -23.08 8.98
N GLN A 258 -6.12 -22.91 9.43
CA GLN A 258 -5.72 -21.79 10.31
C GLN A 258 -5.91 -20.45 9.59
N ALA A 259 -5.40 -20.32 8.36
CA ALA A 259 -5.57 -19.11 7.55
C ALA A 259 -7.06 -18.79 7.29
N LEU A 260 -7.86 -19.81 6.98
CA LEU A 260 -9.30 -19.69 6.76
C LEU A 260 -10.02 -19.17 8.01
N SER A 261 -9.66 -19.68 9.19
CA SER A 261 -10.25 -19.23 10.46
C SER A 261 -9.95 -17.76 10.72
N ILE A 262 -8.71 -17.30 10.49
CA ILE A 262 -8.31 -15.91 10.67
C ILE A 262 -9.04 -15.01 9.67
N MET A 263 -9.09 -15.40 8.40
CA MET A 263 -9.79 -14.62 7.37
C MET A 263 -11.28 -14.49 7.64
N LYS A 264 -11.95 -15.55 8.13
CA LYS A 264 -13.36 -15.49 8.54
C LYS A 264 -13.60 -14.55 9.71
N ASP A 265 -12.67 -14.46 10.67
CA ASP A 265 -12.77 -13.47 11.75
C ASP A 265 -12.65 -12.04 11.22
N ILE A 266 -11.68 -11.81 10.31
CA ILE A 266 -11.48 -10.51 9.66
C ILE A 266 -12.76 -10.09 8.92
N THR A 267 -13.30 -10.93 8.03
CA THR A 267 -14.50 -10.57 7.25
C THR A 267 -15.73 -10.38 8.11
N LYS A 268 -15.89 -11.16 9.19
CA LYS A 268 -16.96 -10.93 10.18
C LYS A 268 -16.86 -9.55 10.83
N ARG A 269 -15.66 -9.10 11.20
CA ARG A 269 -15.46 -7.73 11.71
C ARG A 269 -15.75 -6.69 10.64
N MET A 270 -15.39 -6.96 9.39
CA MET A 270 -15.71 -6.07 8.29
C MET A 270 -17.23 -5.96 8.05
N ASP A 271 -17.97 -7.06 8.18
CA ASP A 271 -19.42 -7.09 8.04
C ASP A 271 -20.13 -6.24 9.11
N VAL A 272 -19.65 -6.31 10.35
CA VAL A 272 -20.17 -5.50 11.46
C VAL A 272 -20.04 -4.00 11.17
N LEU A 273 -18.88 -3.57 10.66
CA LEU A 273 -18.67 -2.17 10.30
C LEU A 273 -19.49 -1.75 9.08
N MET A 274 -19.67 -2.66 8.12
CA MET A 274 -20.46 -2.41 6.91
C MET A 274 -21.96 -2.14 7.18
N GLN A 275 -22.47 -2.52 8.35
CA GLN A 275 -23.84 -2.18 8.77
C GLN A 275 -24.05 -0.68 8.94
N ASN A 276 -22.98 0.08 9.19
CA ASN A 276 -23.01 1.52 9.41
C ASN A 276 -22.53 2.29 8.16
N MET A 277 -23.11 3.47 7.92
CA MET A 277 -22.51 4.45 7.02
C MET A 277 -21.25 5.02 7.70
N PRO A 278 -20.13 5.30 7.00
CA PRO A 278 -19.89 5.35 5.55
C PRO A 278 -19.40 4.05 4.88
N TYR A 279 -19.10 3.00 5.66
CA TYR A 279 -18.46 1.76 5.17
C TYR A 279 -19.26 1.05 4.08
N SER A 280 -20.60 1.12 4.14
CA SER A 280 -21.48 0.49 3.16
C SER A 280 -21.38 1.05 1.74
N ARG A 281 -20.86 2.27 1.55
CA ARG A 281 -20.77 2.92 0.23
C ARG A 281 -19.33 3.20 -0.21
N ASN A 282 -18.36 3.11 0.69
CA ASN A 282 -16.97 3.37 0.35
C ASN A 282 -16.45 2.28 -0.61
N GLN A 283 -15.94 2.70 -1.76
CA GLN A 283 -15.51 1.79 -2.82
C GLN A 283 -14.28 0.97 -2.42
N HIS A 284 -13.31 1.59 -1.75
CA HIS A 284 -12.10 0.90 -1.28
C HIS A 284 -12.43 -0.16 -0.23
N TYR A 285 -13.37 0.13 0.66
CA TYR A 285 -13.84 -0.82 1.66
C TYR A 285 -14.55 -2.03 1.03
N LEU A 286 -15.51 -1.78 0.13
CA LEU A 286 -16.21 -2.84 -0.61
C LEU A 286 -15.25 -3.70 -1.42
N ARG A 287 -14.23 -3.08 -2.02
CA ARG A 287 -13.21 -3.77 -2.80
C ARG A 287 -12.33 -4.66 -1.92
N LEU A 288 -11.86 -4.14 -0.79
CA LEU A 288 -11.07 -4.90 0.16
C LEU A 288 -11.86 -6.11 0.68
N HIS A 289 -13.14 -5.91 0.98
CA HIS A 289 -14.04 -6.98 1.40
C HIS A 289 -14.20 -8.04 0.32
N ALA A 290 -14.49 -7.64 -0.92
CA ALA A 290 -14.59 -8.56 -2.05
C ALA A 290 -13.32 -9.42 -2.22
N MET A 291 -12.14 -8.80 -2.11
CA MET A 291 -10.85 -9.50 -2.18
C MET A 291 -10.68 -10.50 -1.03
N ALA A 292 -11.07 -10.14 0.19
CA ALA A 292 -11.05 -11.05 1.34
C ALA A 292 -12.00 -12.24 1.14
N SER A 293 -13.22 -12.01 0.62
CA SER A 293 -14.17 -13.08 0.29
C SER A 293 -13.67 -14.00 -0.82
N PHE A 294 -13.01 -13.49 -1.86
CA PHE A 294 -12.35 -14.34 -2.86
C PHE A 294 -11.25 -15.19 -2.25
N TYR A 295 -10.43 -14.62 -1.37
CA TYR A 295 -9.39 -15.37 -0.69
C TYR A 295 -9.96 -16.46 0.22
N ILE A 296 -11.05 -16.18 0.93
CA ILE A 296 -11.79 -17.22 1.69
C ILE A 296 -12.30 -18.31 0.75
N ALA A 297 -12.86 -17.96 -0.41
CA ALA A 297 -13.37 -18.93 -1.37
C ALA A 297 -12.28 -19.90 -1.86
N ASP A 298 -11.06 -19.42 -2.04
CA ASP A 298 -9.92 -20.26 -2.40
C ASP A 298 -9.44 -21.13 -1.21
N LEU A 299 -9.43 -20.56 0.00
CA LEU A 299 -9.06 -21.27 1.23
C LEU A 299 -10.10 -22.31 1.68
N VAL A 300 -11.36 -22.24 1.24
CA VAL A 300 -12.41 -23.20 1.60
C VAL A 300 -12.15 -24.58 0.99
N ILE A 301 -11.45 -24.67 -0.14
CA ILE A 301 -11.17 -25.92 -0.84
C ILE A 301 -10.09 -26.71 -0.09
N PRO A 302 -10.40 -27.91 0.45
CA PRO A 302 -9.39 -28.75 1.08
C PRO A 302 -8.36 -29.24 0.06
N ILE A 303 -7.12 -29.39 0.54
CA ILE A 303 -6.02 -29.90 -0.30
C ILE A 303 -6.02 -31.43 -0.31
N SER A 304 -6.50 -32.04 0.78
CA SER A 304 -6.61 -33.50 0.90
C SER A 304 -7.84 -34.02 0.15
N PRO A 305 -7.79 -35.25 -0.42
CA PRO A 305 -8.94 -35.84 -1.08
C PRO A 305 -10.11 -35.99 -0.11
N VAL A 306 -11.29 -35.54 -0.53
CA VAL A 306 -12.49 -35.48 0.29
C VAL A 306 -13.56 -36.38 -0.31
N SER A 307 -14.48 -36.89 0.53
CA SER A 307 -15.63 -37.67 0.04
C SER A 307 -16.52 -36.82 -0.89
N GLN A 308 -17.22 -37.47 -1.82
CA GLN A 308 -18.08 -36.77 -2.79
C GLN A 308 -19.11 -35.86 -2.13
N TYR A 309 -19.71 -36.30 -1.01
CA TYR A 309 -20.68 -35.50 -0.26
C TYR A 309 -20.07 -34.21 0.31
N GLN A 310 -18.88 -34.32 0.91
CA GLN A 310 -18.16 -33.17 1.45
C GLN A 310 -17.64 -32.26 0.33
N ALA A 311 -17.25 -32.81 -0.83
CA ALA A 311 -16.85 -32.02 -1.99
C ALA A 311 -18.00 -31.14 -2.51
N GLU A 312 -19.24 -31.64 -2.52
CA GLU A 312 -20.42 -30.83 -2.87
C GLU A 312 -20.66 -29.70 -1.86
N GLU A 313 -20.48 -29.95 -0.56
CA GLU A 313 -20.65 -28.94 0.50
C GLU A 313 -19.56 -27.85 0.43
N VAL A 314 -18.31 -28.25 0.20
CA VAL A 314 -17.18 -27.35 -0.05
C VAL A 314 -17.46 -26.49 -1.27
N GLN A 315 -17.93 -27.09 -2.37
CA GLN A 315 -18.22 -26.35 -3.60
C GLN A 315 -19.37 -25.36 -3.40
N LYS A 316 -20.43 -25.75 -2.68
CA LYS A 316 -21.51 -24.82 -2.29
C LYS A 316 -20.96 -23.67 -1.47
N SER A 317 -20.13 -23.94 -0.47
CA SER A 317 -19.50 -22.92 0.38
C SER A 317 -18.63 -21.95 -0.44
N ARG A 318 -17.82 -22.47 -1.37
CA ARG A 318 -17.00 -21.67 -2.28
C ARG A 318 -17.86 -20.75 -3.14
N LEU A 319 -18.94 -21.26 -3.74
CA LEU A 319 -19.84 -20.48 -4.58
C LEU A 319 -20.53 -19.37 -3.79
N MET A 320 -20.92 -19.65 -2.53
CA MET A 320 -21.51 -18.64 -1.64
C MET A 320 -20.54 -17.48 -1.38
N GLU A 321 -19.28 -17.79 -1.08
CA GLU A 321 -18.24 -16.77 -0.85
C GLU A 321 -17.92 -15.96 -2.12
N GLN A 322 -17.85 -16.63 -3.28
CA GLN A 322 -17.67 -15.94 -4.57
C GLN A 322 -18.85 -15.05 -4.93
N GLN A 323 -20.07 -15.50 -4.68
CA GLN A 323 -21.27 -14.69 -4.90
C GLN A 323 -21.30 -13.50 -3.95
N SER A 324 -20.93 -13.68 -2.68
CA SER A 324 -20.75 -12.59 -1.73
C SER A 324 -19.74 -11.57 -2.26
N ALA A 325 -18.56 -12.00 -2.72
CA ALA A 325 -17.56 -11.12 -3.30
C ALA A 325 -18.10 -10.34 -4.52
N ARG A 326 -18.81 -11.01 -5.43
CA ARG A 326 -19.43 -10.36 -6.60
C ARG A 326 -20.47 -9.32 -6.20
N ASN A 327 -21.32 -9.60 -5.21
CA ASN A 327 -22.29 -8.63 -4.71
C ASN A 327 -21.62 -7.33 -4.23
N HIS A 328 -20.44 -7.43 -3.59
CA HIS A 328 -19.67 -6.24 -3.19
C HIS A 328 -19.13 -5.46 -4.40
N LEU A 329 -18.64 -6.15 -5.43
CA LEU A 329 -18.17 -5.51 -6.67
C LEU A 329 -19.32 -4.88 -7.46
N GLU A 330 -20.49 -5.52 -7.52
CA GLU A 330 -21.69 -4.96 -8.13
C GLU A 330 -22.10 -3.67 -7.43
N ARG A 331 -22.06 -3.65 -6.09
CA ARG A 331 -22.35 -2.44 -5.31
C ARG A 331 -21.44 -1.27 -5.70
N ILE A 332 -20.15 -1.52 -5.94
CA ILE A 332 -19.23 -0.47 -6.41
C ILE A 332 -19.74 0.14 -7.72
N ILE A 333 -20.14 -0.69 -8.70
CA ILE A 333 -20.69 -0.22 -9.97
C ILE A 333 -21.99 0.57 -9.75
N THR A 334 -22.90 0.07 -8.90
CA THR A 334 -24.18 0.76 -8.63
C THR A 334 -23.99 2.14 -8.03
N TYR A 335 -22.90 2.37 -7.29
CA TYR A 335 -22.55 3.66 -6.72
C TYR A 335 -21.64 4.50 -7.63
N GLY A 336 -21.46 4.11 -8.90
CA GLY A 336 -20.69 4.85 -9.89
C GLY A 336 -19.17 4.74 -9.73
N GLY A 337 -18.69 3.69 -9.04
CA GLY A 337 -17.26 3.41 -8.91
C GLY A 337 -16.68 2.65 -10.09
N GLU A 338 -15.38 2.86 -10.30
CA GLU A 338 -14.61 2.12 -11.30
C GLU A 338 -14.03 0.84 -10.69
N LEU A 339 -14.09 -0.25 -11.46
CA LEU A 339 -13.43 -1.50 -11.11
C LEU A 339 -12.14 -1.65 -11.91
N ASP A 340 -11.13 -2.24 -11.30
CA ASP A 340 -9.92 -2.65 -12.01
C ASP A 340 -10.22 -3.80 -12.99
N LYS A 341 -9.35 -3.97 -13.98
CA LYS A 341 -9.47 -5.06 -14.98
C LYS A 341 -9.66 -6.44 -14.34
N ALA A 342 -8.96 -6.72 -13.24
CA ALA A 342 -9.08 -8.00 -12.52
C ALA A 342 -10.44 -8.16 -11.83
N ALA A 343 -10.94 -7.10 -11.18
CA ALA A 343 -12.26 -7.09 -10.54
C ALA A 343 -13.39 -7.18 -11.58
N TRP A 344 -13.25 -6.51 -12.74
CA TRP A 344 -14.16 -6.66 -13.88
C TRP A 344 -14.21 -8.09 -14.41
N LYS A 345 -13.05 -8.76 -14.57
CA LYS A 345 -12.98 -10.17 -15.00
C LYS A 345 -13.64 -11.11 -13.98
N ALA A 346 -13.46 -10.84 -12.68
CA ALA A 346 -14.05 -11.64 -11.61
C ALA A 346 -15.58 -11.51 -11.53
N LEU A 347 -16.11 -10.33 -11.89
CA LEU A 347 -17.55 -10.06 -11.96
C LEU A 347 -18.19 -10.73 -13.19
N ASN A 348 -17.57 -10.61 -14.36
CA ASN A 348 -18.04 -11.18 -15.62
C ASN A 348 -17.08 -12.28 -16.11
N PRO A 349 -17.18 -13.51 -15.59
CA PRO A 349 -16.42 -14.64 -16.11
C PRO A 349 -17.03 -15.07 -17.46
N SER A 350 -16.86 -14.28 -18.51
CA SER A 350 -17.35 -14.64 -19.84
C SER A 350 -16.52 -15.79 -20.41
N GLY A 351 -17.07 -17.00 -20.34
CA GLY A 351 -17.12 -18.00 -21.42
C GLY A 351 -15.85 -18.78 -21.81
N ASP A 352 -14.67 -18.18 -21.81
CA ASP A 352 -13.47 -18.85 -22.31
C ASP A 352 -12.27 -18.61 -21.39
N VAL A 353 -11.51 -19.68 -21.22
CA VAL A 353 -10.28 -19.81 -20.42
C VAL A 353 -10.53 -20.22 -18.96
N GLU A 354 -10.41 -21.53 -18.70
CA GLU A 354 -9.97 -22.18 -17.45
C GLU A 354 -8.56 -21.69 -17.05
N GLY A 355 -8.36 -20.38 -16.99
CA GLY A 355 -7.07 -19.74 -16.77
C GLY A 355 -7.18 -18.82 -15.58
N ASP A 356 -6.58 -19.31 -14.49
CA ASP A 356 -6.32 -18.66 -13.21
C ASP A 356 -7.21 -17.44 -12.91
N THR A 357 -8.25 -17.68 -12.12
CA THR A 357 -9.11 -16.62 -11.57
C THR A 357 -8.48 -15.95 -10.37
N SER A 358 -7.22 -16.28 -10.05
CA SER A 358 -6.41 -15.58 -9.06
C SER A 358 -6.31 -14.10 -9.45
N ILE A 359 -7.12 -13.27 -8.82
CA ILE A 359 -6.85 -11.83 -8.78
C ILE A 359 -5.51 -11.72 -8.06
N PRO A 360 -4.44 -11.20 -8.69
CA PRO A 360 -3.21 -10.94 -7.96
C PRO A 360 -3.58 -10.01 -6.80
N LEU A 361 -3.54 -10.56 -5.59
CA LEU A 361 -4.06 -9.93 -4.38
C LEU A 361 -3.33 -8.61 -4.04
N TYR A 362 -2.21 -8.31 -4.73
CA TYR A 362 -1.27 -7.26 -4.39
C TYR A 362 -0.66 -6.58 -5.62
N SER A 363 -1.39 -5.68 -6.28
CA SER A 363 -0.76 -4.50 -6.92
C SER A 363 -0.89 -3.24 -6.06
N SER A 364 -1.72 -3.30 -5.01
CA SER A 364 -1.89 -2.24 -4.02
C SER A 364 -1.70 -2.85 -2.65
N LEU A 365 -0.58 -2.50 -2.01
CA LEU A 365 -0.39 -2.19 -0.57
C LEU A 365 0.94 -2.71 0.00
N PRO A 366 1.47 -2.08 1.09
CA PRO A 366 0.77 -1.10 1.91
C PRO A 366 1.44 0.27 2.02
N ILE A 367 0.57 1.28 2.10
CA ILE A 367 0.78 2.65 2.62
C ILE A 367 1.17 3.73 1.60
N ARG A 368 2.13 3.53 0.70
CA ARG A 368 2.59 4.64 -0.18
C ARG A 368 1.73 4.93 -1.42
N GLY A 369 0.54 4.36 -1.52
CA GLY A 369 -0.31 4.48 -2.72
C GLY A 369 -1.81 4.52 -2.44
N LEU A 370 -2.20 4.87 -1.21
CA LEU A 370 -3.57 5.32 -0.92
C LEU A 370 -3.65 6.83 -1.11
#